data_AF-A0A2W4IA01-F1
#
_entry.id   AF-A0A2W4IA01-F1
#
_cell.length_a   1.000
_cell.length_b   1.000
_cell.length_c   1.000
_cell.angle_alpha   90.00
_cell.angle_beta   90.00
_cell.angle_gamma   90.00
#
_symmetry.space_group_name_H-M   'P 1'
#
loop_
_entity.id
_entity.type
_entity.pdbx_description
1 polymer ?
#
loop_
_entity_poly.entity_id
_entity_poly.type
_entity_poly.pdbx_seq_one_letter_code
_entity_poly.pdbx_strand_id
1 'polypeptide(L)'
;MVKRALAGGLFGLTACLLITGAAFAQGAPGNSGGGGADDLNARIHRQLQRIERGVKIGAINADQANKLKASVQSLQGQVAAKRQADGSLKKEDLALLENLFNQNSNMIHSTIGAGEHKADGSAAVGPAWTPGKDGAQNSQSLLKEMKIENRRELRQERQAIEQKIEQQQLDYEHKMIPELANQKKAILNGKQQLKDIRKEQNAN
;
A
#
# COMPACT_ATOMS: atom_id res chain seq x y z
N MET A 1 66.46 1.99 32.61
CA MET A 1 66.42 2.96 31.48
C MET A 1 65.19 2.67 30.64
N VAL A 2 64.30 3.65 30.55
CA VAL A 2 63.01 3.60 29.88
C VAL A 2 63.18 4.04 28.43
N LYS A 3 62.63 3.30 27.46
CA LYS A 3 62.25 3.84 26.14
C LYS A 3 61.01 3.10 25.62
N ARG A 4 59.87 3.78 25.71
CA ARG A 4 58.61 3.50 25.03
C ARG A 4 58.76 3.84 23.54
N ALA A 5 58.18 3.03 22.65
CA ALA A 5 57.87 3.42 21.28
C ALA A 5 56.39 3.11 20.99
N LEU A 6 55.65 4.19 20.72
CA LEU A 6 54.25 4.22 20.27
C LEU A 6 54.23 4.23 18.73
N ALA A 7 53.44 3.35 18.13
CA ALA A 7 52.89 3.46 16.78
C ALA A 7 51.67 2.51 16.76
N GLY A 8 50.43 2.90 16.46
CA GLY A 8 49.96 3.95 15.54
C GLY A 8 49.46 3.26 14.26
N GLY A 9 48.16 2.96 14.18
CA GLY A 9 47.50 2.42 12.98
C GLY A 9 46.10 1.90 13.33
N LEU A 10 45.04 2.69 13.21
CA LEU A 10 44.27 3.08 12.01
C LEU A 10 42.91 2.36 12.01
N PHE A 11 41.89 3.12 12.41
CA PHE A 11 40.52 3.17 11.88
C PHE A 11 39.97 1.95 11.12
N GLY A 12 38.97 1.31 11.72
CA GLY A 12 38.00 0.45 11.04
C GLY A 12 36.60 0.71 11.60
N LEU A 13 36.09 1.92 11.34
CA LEU A 13 34.74 2.34 11.73
C LEU A 13 33.76 1.78 10.70
N THR A 14 33.31 0.54 10.90
CA THR A 14 32.32 -0.09 10.01
C THR A 14 30.95 0.54 10.28
N ALA A 15 30.59 1.51 9.45
CA ALA A 15 29.27 2.09 9.41
C ALA A 15 28.24 1.01 9.03
N CYS A 16 27.42 0.59 9.99
CA CYS A 16 26.20 -0.18 9.70
C CYS A 16 25.25 0.72 8.90
N LEU A 17 25.10 0.41 7.63
CA LEU A 17 24.18 1.05 6.71
C LEU A 17 22.75 0.80 7.21
N LEU A 18 22.09 1.85 7.69
CA LEU A 18 20.66 1.87 7.97
C LEU A 18 19.91 1.71 6.64
N ILE A 19 19.41 0.50 6.38
CA ILE A 19 18.46 0.26 5.30
C ILE A 19 17.10 0.75 5.79
N THR A 20 16.78 1.99 5.46
CA THR A 20 15.47 2.60 5.62
C THR A 20 14.49 1.93 4.65
N GLY A 21 13.89 0.81 5.05
CA GLY A 21 12.84 0.15 4.31
C GLY A 21 11.54 0.95 4.42
N ALA A 22 11.17 1.67 3.35
CA ALA A 22 9.90 2.35 3.25
C ALA A 22 8.75 1.35 3.35
N ALA A 23 7.93 1.49 4.40
CA ALA A 23 6.72 0.71 4.60
C ALA A 23 5.65 1.17 3.59
N PHE A 24 5.42 0.37 2.55
CA PHE A 24 4.27 0.57 1.67
C PHE A 24 3.12 -0.33 2.12
N ALA A 25 2.17 0.30 2.80
CA ALA A 25 0.84 -0.22 3.01
C ALA A 25 0.10 -0.33 1.67
N GLN A 26 -0.51 -1.47 1.40
CA GLN A 26 -1.46 -1.62 0.30
C GLN A 26 -2.58 -2.55 0.74
N GLY A 27 -3.68 -1.92 1.15
CA GLY A 27 -4.98 -2.57 1.21
C GLY A 27 -5.46 -2.92 -0.20
N ALA A 28 -6.05 -4.10 -0.33
CA ALA A 28 -6.89 -4.44 -1.46
C ALA A 28 -8.35 -4.21 -1.07
N PRO A 29 -9.03 -3.16 -1.57
CA PRO A 29 -10.48 -3.08 -1.49
C PRO A 29 -11.07 -3.97 -2.59
N GLY A 30 -11.85 -4.95 -2.17
CA GLY A 30 -12.85 -5.58 -2.99
C GLY A 30 -14.22 -5.23 -2.42
N ASN A 31 -14.78 -4.09 -2.83
CA ASN A 31 -16.22 -3.95 -2.96
C ASN A 31 -16.55 -2.80 -3.92
N SER A 32 -17.23 -3.16 -5.00
CA SER A 32 -17.82 -2.29 -6.01
C SER A 32 -19.04 -1.58 -5.43
N GLY A 33 -18.99 -0.25 -5.29
CA GLY A 33 -20.17 0.53 -4.93
C GLY A 33 -19.86 1.86 -4.26
N GLY A 34 -19.21 2.78 -4.98
CA GLY A 34 -18.96 4.13 -4.49
C GLY A 34 -17.78 4.77 -5.22
N GLY A 35 -18.04 5.37 -6.38
CA GLY A 35 -17.07 6.16 -7.16
C GLY A 35 -16.71 7.45 -6.41
N GLY A 36 -15.93 7.32 -5.34
CA GLY A 36 -15.41 8.40 -4.53
C GLY A 36 -13.91 8.53 -4.68
N ALA A 37 -13.40 9.73 -4.39
CA ALA A 37 -11.99 10.11 -4.44
C ALA A 37 -11.02 9.15 -3.70
N ASP A 38 -11.49 8.44 -2.68
CA ASP A 38 -10.69 7.46 -1.94
C ASP A 38 -10.40 6.17 -2.73
N ASP A 39 -11.22 5.82 -3.72
CA ASP A 39 -10.92 4.69 -4.62
C ASP A 39 -9.75 5.00 -5.56
N LEU A 40 -9.59 6.26 -5.99
CA LEU A 40 -8.51 6.64 -6.92
C LEU A 40 -7.11 6.48 -6.30
N ASN A 41 -6.94 6.87 -5.04
CA ASN A 41 -5.67 6.67 -4.32
C ASN A 41 -5.38 5.17 -4.14
N ALA A 42 -6.40 4.39 -3.76
CA ALA A 42 -6.25 2.96 -3.64
C ALA A 42 -5.93 2.30 -5.00
N ARG A 43 -6.48 2.80 -6.11
CA ARG A 43 -6.16 2.36 -7.48
C ARG A 43 -4.71 2.64 -7.86
N ILE A 44 -4.20 3.84 -7.58
CA ILE A 44 -2.78 4.20 -7.79
C ILE A 44 -1.88 3.19 -7.08
N HIS A 45 -2.16 2.94 -5.80
CA HIS A 45 -1.41 1.97 -5.00
C HIS A 45 -1.45 0.56 -5.62
N ARG A 46 -2.62 0.07 -6.04
CA ARG A 46 -2.75 -1.24 -6.72
C ARG A 46 -1.95 -1.31 -8.03
N GLN A 47 -1.92 -0.23 -8.81
CA GLN A 47 -1.14 -0.19 -10.07
C GLN A 47 0.36 -0.25 -9.81
N LEU A 48 0.86 0.50 -8.82
CA LEU A 48 2.27 0.44 -8.42
C LEU A 48 2.69 -0.96 -7.95
N GLN A 49 1.85 -1.66 -7.17
CA GLN A 49 2.13 -3.05 -6.79
C GLN A 49 2.30 -3.98 -7.97
N ARG A 50 1.43 -3.83 -8.98
CA ARG A 50 1.47 -4.70 -10.15
C ARG A 50 2.77 -4.50 -10.91
N ILE A 51 3.20 -3.24 -11.06
CA ILE A 51 4.49 -2.91 -11.68
C ILE A 51 5.64 -3.53 -10.87
N GLU A 52 5.67 -3.34 -9.56
CA GLU A 52 6.73 -3.88 -8.69
C GLU A 52 6.78 -5.39 -8.68
N ARG A 53 5.62 -6.05 -8.66
CA ARG A 53 5.53 -7.50 -8.82
C ARG A 53 6.06 -7.93 -10.17
N GLY A 54 5.72 -7.22 -11.25
CA GLY A 54 6.21 -7.46 -12.60
C GLY A 54 7.75 -7.40 -12.68
N VAL A 55 8.36 -6.41 -12.02
CA VAL A 55 9.83 -6.31 -11.91
C VAL A 55 10.39 -7.47 -11.09
N LYS A 56 9.79 -7.76 -9.93
CA LYS A 56 10.26 -8.81 -9.01
C LYS A 56 10.28 -10.20 -9.67
N ILE A 57 9.28 -10.50 -10.50
CA ILE A 57 9.21 -11.77 -11.23
C ILE A 57 9.94 -11.74 -12.58
N GLY A 58 10.62 -10.63 -12.90
CA GLY A 58 11.36 -10.46 -14.16
C GLY A 58 10.48 -10.37 -15.41
N ALA A 59 9.16 -10.16 -15.26
CA ALA A 59 8.23 -10.04 -16.38
C ALA A 59 8.34 -8.68 -17.09
N ILE A 60 8.85 -7.64 -16.41
CA ILE A 60 9.17 -6.35 -17.04
C ILE A 60 10.53 -5.87 -16.56
N ASN A 61 11.27 -5.20 -17.43
CA ASN A 61 12.57 -4.64 -17.07
C ASN A 61 12.43 -3.31 -16.29
N ALA A 62 13.54 -2.83 -15.72
CA ALA A 62 13.56 -1.61 -14.92
C ALA A 62 13.11 -0.36 -15.71
N ASP A 63 13.48 -0.25 -16.99
CA ASP A 63 13.11 0.89 -17.83
C ASP A 63 11.62 0.93 -18.15
N GLN A 64 11.02 -0.22 -18.46
CA GLN A 64 9.58 -0.38 -18.64
C GLN A 64 8.84 -0.04 -17.34
N ALA A 65 9.34 -0.55 -16.20
CA ALA A 65 8.76 -0.24 -14.91
C ALA A 65 8.82 1.26 -14.58
N ASN A 66 9.94 1.92 -14.87
CA ASN A 66 10.08 3.36 -14.68
C ASN A 66 9.09 4.16 -15.54
N LYS A 67 8.90 3.79 -16.82
CA LYS A 67 7.90 4.41 -17.69
C LYS A 67 6.48 4.23 -17.16
N LEU A 68 6.13 3.03 -16.70
CA LEU A 68 4.82 2.74 -16.11
C LEU A 68 4.62 3.53 -14.81
N LYS A 69 5.62 3.58 -13.92
CA LYS A 69 5.58 4.36 -12.67
C LYS A 69 5.40 5.86 -12.96
N ALA A 70 6.12 6.41 -13.92
CA ALA A 70 5.97 7.81 -14.32
C ALA A 70 4.56 8.13 -14.84
N SER A 71 3.95 7.22 -15.62
CA SER A 71 2.57 7.36 -16.08
C SER A 71 1.58 7.39 -14.90
N VAL A 72 1.72 6.48 -13.93
CA VAL A 72 0.89 6.46 -12.72
C VAL A 72 1.06 7.72 -11.88
N GLN A 73 2.30 8.21 -11.72
CA GLN A 73 2.60 9.45 -10.98
C GLN A 73 2.01 10.69 -11.69
N SER A 74 2.04 10.73 -13.02
CA SER A 74 1.38 11.80 -13.78
C SER A 74 -0.13 11.85 -13.51
N LEU A 75 -0.80 10.69 -13.49
CA LEU A 75 -2.22 10.61 -13.12
C LEU A 75 -2.47 11.05 -11.68
N GLN A 76 -1.62 10.64 -10.74
CA GLN A 76 -1.70 11.10 -9.35
C GLN A 76 -1.59 12.63 -9.25
N GLY A 77 -0.68 13.24 -10.02
CA GLY A 77 -0.55 14.70 -10.10
C GLY A 77 -1.81 15.36 -10.64
N GLN A 78 -2.45 14.80 -11.68
CA GLN A 78 -3.71 15.31 -12.22
C GLN A 78 -4.85 15.23 -11.20
N VAL A 79 -4.96 14.12 -10.45
CA VAL A 79 -5.94 13.98 -9.36
C VAL A 79 -5.73 15.07 -8.30
N ALA A 80 -4.48 15.28 -7.87
CA ALA A 80 -4.15 16.30 -6.86
C ALA A 80 -4.46 17.72 -7.35
N ALA A 81 -4.08 18.06 -8.59
CA ALA A 81 -4.34 19.37 -9.18
C ALA A 81 -5.85 19.65 -9.30
N LYS A 82 -6.64 18.66 -9.72
CA LYS A 82 -8.11 18.77 -9.81
C LYS A 82 -8.76 18.95 -8.44
N ARG A 83 -8.26 18.26 -7.39
CA ARG A 83 -8.72 18.47 -6.00
C ARG A 83 -8.42 19.88 -5.51
N GLN A 84 -7.23 20.39 -5.81
CA GLN A 84 -6.82 21.73 -5.38
C GLN A 84 -7.63 22.83 -6.07
N ALA A 85 -7.98 22.65 -7.35
CA ALA A 85 -8.75 23.65 -8.11
C ALA A 85 -10.22 23.73 -7.67
N ASP A 86 -10.89 22.60 -7.50
CA ASP A 86 -12.35 22.55 -7.29
C ASP A 86 -12.76 22.20 -5.85
N GLY A 87 -11.80 21.95 -4.95
CA GLY A 87 -12.02 21.48 -3.57
C GLY A 87 -12.52 20.03 -3.47
N SER A 88 -13.26 19.56 -4.48
CA SER A 88 -13.74 18.19 -4.65
C SER A 88 -13.69 17.81 -6.14
N LEU A 89 -13.55 16.52 -6.46
CA LEU A 89 -13.61 16.10 -7.85
C LEU A 89 -15.04 16.22 -8.38
N LYS A 90 -15.19 16.97 -9.48
CA LYS A 90 -16.41 16.93 -10.29
C LYS A 90 -16.63 15.53 -10.88
N LYS A 91 -17.90 15.17 -11.13
CA LYS A 91 -18.25 13.84 -11.64
C LYS A 91 -17.65 13.58 -13.02
N GLU A 92 -17.60 14.62 -13.85
CA GLU A 92 -17.05 14.58 -15.21
C GLU A 92 -15.54 14.32 -15.18
N ASP A 93 -14.83 15.02 -14.29
CA ASP A 93 -13.38 14.82 -14.08
C ASP A 93 -13.09 13.42 -13.50
N LEU A 94 -13.94 12.94 -12.60
CA LEU A 94 -13.82 11.59 -12.04
C LEU A 94 -13.95 10.52 -13.14
N ALA A 95 -14.97 10.62 -14.00
CA ALA A 95 -15.16 9.67 -15.11
C ALA A 95 -13.98 9.68 -16.10
N LEU A 96 -13.45 10.87 -16.41
CA LEU A 96 -12.27 11.01 -17.26
C LEU A 96 -11.04 10.35 -16.61
N LEU A 97 -10.79 10.63 -15.33
CA LEU A 97 -9.68 10.04 -14.59
C LEU A 97 -9.82 8.52 -14.47
N GLU A 98 -11.02 8.00 -14.24
CA GLU A 98 -11.28 6.55 -14.23
C GLU A 98 -10.94 5.90 -15.57
N ASN A 99 -11.32 6.52 -16.68
CA ASN A 99 -10.95 6.04 -18.02
C ASN A 99 -9.44 6.01 -18.22
N LEU A 100 -8.73 7.07 -17.79
CA LEU A 100 -7.26 7.11 -17.85
C LEU A 100 -6.62 6.02 -16.97
N PHE A 101 -7.14 5.80 -15.76
CA PHE A 101 -6.66 4.72 -14.89
C PHE A 101 -6.91 3.34 -15.51
N ASN A 102 -8.05 3.13 -16.16
CA ASN A 102 -8.36 1.87 -16.84
C ASN A 102 -7.42 1.64 -18.03
N GLN A 103 -7.16 2.68 -18.84
CA GLN A 103 -6.18 2.60 -19.93
C GLN A 103 -4.77 2.26 -19.42
N ASN A 104 -4.32 2.93 -18.36
CA ASN A 104 -3.02 2.67 -17.75
C ASN A 104 -2.95 1.25 -17.15
N SER A 105 -4.02 0.78 -16.50
CA SER A 105 -4.13 -0.59 -16.01
C SER A 105 -3.99 -1.62 -17.14
N ASN A 106 -4.63 -1.39 -18.29
CA ASN A 106 -4.52 -2.27 -19.45
C ASN A 106 -3.10 -2.28 -20.03
N MET A 107 -2.44 -1.12 -20.08
CA MET A 107 -1.05 -1.01 -20.51
C MET A 107 -0.10 -1.77 -19.57
N ILE A 108 -0.29 -1.67 -18.25
CA ILE A 108 0.48 -2.44 -17.25
C ILE A 108 0.28 -3.95 -17.47
N HIS A 109 -0.98 -4.40 -17.62
CA HIS A 109 -1.27 -5.81 -17.87
C HIS A 109 -0.67 -6.32 -19.19
N SER A 110 -0.79 -5.53 -20.26
CA SER A 110 -0.22 -5.87 -21.56
C SER A 110 1.30 -5.92 -21.49
N THR A 111 1.96 -4.96 -20.83
CA THR A 111 3.41 -4.92 -20.73
C THR A 111 3.95 -6.06 -19.87
N ILE A 112 3.27 -6.42 -18.78
CA ILE A 112 3.62 -7.59 -17.95
C ILE A 112 3.36 -8.90 -18.70
N GLY A 113 2.29 -8.99 -19.49
CA GLY A 113 1.97 -10.19 -20.27
C GLY A 113 2.82 -10.36 -21.53
N ALA A 114 3.28 -9.27 -22.12
CA ALA A 114 4.12 -9.25 -23.32
C ALA A 114 5.62 -9.20 -23.02
N GLY A 115 6.00 -8.82 -21.80
CA GLY A 115 7.39 -8.73 -21.42
C GLY A 115 8.05 -10.10 -21.53
N GLU A 116 9.21 -10.11 -22.20
CA GLU A 116 10.04 -11.30 -22.34
C GLU A 116 10.27 -11.87 -20.94
N HIS A 117 9.71 -13.06 -20.68
CA HIS A 117 10.21 -13.88 -19.60
C HIS A 117 11.70 -14.05 -19.88
N LYS A 118 12.55 -13.29 -19.21
CA LYS A 118 13.97 -13.60 -19.19
C LYS A 118 14.06 -14.99 -18.61
N ALA A 119 14.25 -15.95 -19.50
CA ALA A 119 14.61 -17.32 -19.18
C ALA A 119 16.05 -17.35 -18.65
N ASP A 120 16.40 -16.44 -17.73
CA ASP A 120 17.60 -16.52 -16.89
C ASP A 120 17.32 -17.58 -15.81
N GLY A 121 16.98 -18.78 -16.26
CA GLY A 121 16.80 -19.99 -15.49
C GLY A 121 18.13 -20.60 -15.07
N SER A 122 19.05 -19.80 -14.55
CA SER A 122 20.27 -20.32 -13.90
C SER A 122 20.31 -20.10 -12.39
N ALA A 123 19.34 -19.41 -11.78
CA ALA A 123 19.43 -19.12 -10.34
C ALA A 123 18.11 -19.02 -9.55
N ALA A 124 16.98 -19.50 -10.09
CA ALA A 124 15.67 -19.43 -9.40
C ALA A 124 15.10 -20.80 -8.99
N VAL A 125 15.96 -21.78 -8.78
CA VAL A 125 15.57 -23.06 -8.17
C VAL A 125 16.32 -23.14 -6.84
N GLY A 126 15.56 -23.05 -5.75
CA GLY A 126 16.09 -23.10 -4.38
C GLY A 126 16.90 -24.37 -4.11
N PRO A 127 17.56 -24.48 -2.94
CA PRO A 127 18.49 -25.56 -2.61
C PRO A 127 17.91 -27.00 -2.61
N ALA A 128 16.61 -27.16 -2.85
CA ALA A 128 15.92 -28.45 -2.96
C ALA A 128 15.71 -28.90 -4.42
N TRP A 129 16.51 -28.40 -5.37
CA TRP A 129 16.45 -28.82 -6.76
C TRP A 129 17.17 -30.16 -6.97
N THR A 130 16.40 -31.20 -7.30
CA THR A 130 16.94 -32.45 -7.83
C THR A 130 16.44 -32.63 -9.27
N PRO A 131 17.33 -32.78 -10.26
CA PRO A 131 16.93 -33.01 -11.63
C PRO A 131 16.17 -34.34 -11.76
N GLY A 132 15.07 -34.33 -12.53
CA GLY A 132 14.38 -35.55 -12.94
C GLY A 132 15.24 -36.41 -13.86
N LYS A 133 14.87 -37.69 -14.03
CA LYS A 133 15.63 -38.73 -14.75
C LYS A 133 15.93 -38.37 -16.22
N ASP A 134 15.17 -37.43 -16.76
CA ASP A 134 15.11 -36.98 -18.15
C ASP A 134 15.47 -35.49 -18.29
N GLY A 135 15.94 -34.83 -17.22
CA GLY A 135 16.53 -33.49 -17.24
C GLY A 135 15.58 -32.33 -17.53
N ALA A 136 14.33 -32.59 -17.94
CA ALA A 136 13.33 -31.58 -18.21
C ALA A 136 12.23 -31.57 -17.13
N GLN A 137 12.17 -30.49 -16.35
CA GLN A 137 11.05 -30.23 -15.45
C GLN A 137 9.82 -29.90 -16.30
N ASN A 138 8.70 -30.60 -16.08
CA ASN A 138 7.44 -30.26 -16.74
C ASN A 138 7.01 -28.85 -16.31
N SER A 139 7.15 -27.85 -17.17
CA SER A 139 6.89 -26.43 -16.86
C SER A 139 5.49 -26.19 -16.27
N GLN A 140 4.53 -27.07 -16.59
CA GLN A 140 3.17 -27.01 -16.06
C GLN A 140 3.08 -27.37 -14.57
N SER A 141 3.92 -28.29 -14.06
CA SER A 141 3.90 -28.65 -12.64
C SER A 141 4.45 -27.51 -11.79
N LEU A 142 5.55 -26.89 -12.22
CA LEU A 142 6.13 -25.73 -11.56
C LEU A 142 5.16 -24.54 -11.53
N LEU A 143 4.48 -24.26 -12.65
CA LEU A 143 3.47 -23.22 -12.72
C LEU A 143 2.30 -23.49 -11.75
N LYS A 144 1.91 -24.76 -11.60
CA LYS A 144 0.85 -25.17 -10.68
C LYS A 144 1.26 -24.96 -9.22
N GLU A 145 2.48 -25.32 -8.85
CA GLU A 145 3.04 -25.11 -7.51
C GLU A 145 3.12 -23.62 -7.17
N MET A 146 3.67 -22.80 -8.07
CA MET A 146 3.74 -21.35 -7.91
C MET A 146 2.35 -20.71 -7.77
N LYS A 147 1.35 -21.20 -8.50
CA LYS A 147 -0.05 -20.73 -8.34
C LYS A 147 -0.63 -21.12 -6.97
N ILE A 148 -0.28 -22.30 -6.46
CA ILE A 148 -0.72 -22.74 -5.13
C ILE A 148 -0.07 -21.89 -4.05
N GLU A 149 1.23 -21.61 -4.16
CA GLU A 149 1.97 -20.77 -3.22
C GLU A 149 1.43 -19.34 -3.19
N ASN A 150 1.30 -18.68 -4.35
CA ASN A 150 0.68 -17.36 -4.46
C ASN A 150 -0.73 -17.33 -3.86
N ARG A 151 -1.50 -18.41 -4.02
CA ARG A 151 -2.85 -18.51 -3.44
C ARG A 151 -2.80 -18.63 -1.91
N ARG A 152 -1.78 -19.26 -1.34
CA ARG A 152 -1.59 -19.35 0.12
C ARG A 152 -1.17 -18.02 0.71
N GLU A 153 -0.20 -17.35 0.09
CA GLU A 153 0.23 -16.01 0.48
C GLU A 153 -0.94 -15.02 0.46
N LEU A 154 -1.74 -15.03 -0.62
CA LEU A 154 -2.91 -14.16 -0.73
C LEU A 154 -3.95 -14.39 0.38
N ARG A 155 -4.09 -15.63 0.88
CA ARG A 155 -4.99 -15.91 2.01
C ARG A 155 -4.42 -15.36 3.32
N GLN A 156 -3.11 -15.51 3.54
CA GLN A 156 -2.44 -14.98 4.73
C GLN A 156 -2.50 -13.45 4.75
N GLU A 157 -2.24 -12.80 3.61
CA GLU A 157 -2.37 -11.36 3.48
C GLU A 157 -3.80 -10.88 3.77
N ARG A 158 -4.82 -11.59 3.26
CA ARG A 158 -6.22 -11.28 3.55
C ARG A 158 -6.54 -11.35 5.04
N GLN A 159 -6.11 -12.41 5.72
CA GLN A 159 -6.33 -12.57 7.16
C GLN A 159 -5.64 -11.45 7.96
N ALA A 160 -4.41 -11.09 7.59
CA ALA A 160 -3.68 -10.01 8.25
C ALA A 160 -4.33 -8.63 8.04
N ILE A 161 -4.89 -8.38 6.85
CA ILE A 161 -5.63 -7.14 6.56
C ILE A 161 -6.93 -7.09 7.37
N GLU A 162 -7.67 -8.19 7.43
CA GLU A 162 -8.92 -8.30 8.19
C GLU A 162 -8.69 -7.99 9.67
N GLN A 163 -7.66 -8.58 10.29
CA GLN A 163 -7.26 -8.28 11.67
C GLN A 163 -6.91 -6.80 11.88
N LYS A 164 -6.23 -6.17 10.93
CA LYS A 164 -5.90 -4.74 11.03
C LYS A 164 -7.14 -3.85 10.95
N ILE A 165 -8.11 -4.20 10.11
CA ILE A 165 -9.37 -3.47 10.00
C ILE A 165 -10.16 -3.60 11.31
N GLU A 166 -10.23 -4.80 11.89
CA GLU A 166 -10.87 -5.02 13.18
C GLU A 166 -10.21 -4.19 14.29
N GLN A 167 -8.87 -4.16 14.35
CA GLN A 167 -8.16 -3.31 15.30
C GLN A 167 -8.46 -1.82 15.11
N GLN A 168 -8.49 -1.34 13.87
CA GLN A 168 -8.83 0.06 13.58
C GLN A 168 -10.26 0.41 14.01
N GLN A 169 -11.21 -0.50 13.81
CA GLN A 169 -12.59 -0.31 14.28
C GLN A 169 -12.65 -0.24 15.81
N LEU A 170 -11.98 -1.16 16.51
CA LEU A 170 -11.90 -1.15 17.96
C LEU A 170 -11.25 0.12 18.50
N ASP A 171 -10.14 0.56 17.90
CA ASP A 171 -9.46 1.81 18.27
C ASP A 171 -10.36 3.03 18.08
N TYR A 172 -11.15 3.05 17.00
CA TYR A 172 -12.12 4.11 16.75
C TYR A 172 -13.23 4.11 17.80
N GLU A 173 -13.82 2.95 18.11
CA GLU A 173 -14.83 2.82 19.15
C GLU A 173 -14.29 3.28 20.52
N HIS A 174 -13.08 2.87 20.86
CA HIS A 174 -12.42 3.27 22.11
C HIS A 174 -12.21 4.78 22.23
N LYS A 175 -11.98 5.49 21.12
CA LYS A 175 -11.85 6.95 21.10
C LYS A 175 -13.20 7.67 21.13
N MET A 176 -14.19 7.15 20.39
CA MET A 176 -15.48 7.82 20.25
C MET A 176 -16.37 7.70 21.48
N ILE A 177 -16.36 6.55 22.18
CA ILE A 177 -17.18 6.35 23.38
C ILE A 177 -16.92 7.42 24.46
N PRO A 178 -15.68 7.71 24.88
CA PRO A 178 -15.42 8.73 25.90
C PRO A 178 -15.73 10.14 25.39
N GLU A 179 -15.48 10.44 24.12
CA GLU A 179 -15.84 11.74 23.53
C GLU A 179 -17.36 11.97 23.57
N LEU A 180 -18.15 10.98 23.17
CA LEU A 180 -19.61 11.05 23.24
C LEU A 180 -20.11 11.15 24.68
N ALA A 181 -19.48 10.45 25.62
CA ALA A 181 -19.81 10.58 27.04
C ALA A 181 -19.54 11.99 27.58
N ASN A 182 -18.40 12.60 27.20
CA ASN A 182 -18.05 13.96 27.55
C ASN A 182 -19.00 14.99 26.93
N GLN A 183 -19.34 14.83 25.65
CA GLN A 183 -20.33 15.67 24.97
C GLN A 183 -21.70 15.59 25.66
N LYS A 184 -22.17 14.39 26.01
CA LYS A 184 -23.43 14.20 26.75
C LYS A 184 -23.41 14.93 28.09
N LYS A 185 -22.30 14.85 28.84
CA LYS A 185 -22.14 15.55 30.12
C LYS A 185 -22.17 17.08 29.93
N ALA A 186 -21.51 17.60 28.90
CA ALA A 186 -21.51 19.03 28.58
C ALA A 186 -22.93 19.52 28.24
N ILE A 187 -23.70 18.77 27.45
CA ILE A 187 -25.09 19.10 27.12
C ILE A 187 -25.98 19.12 28.38
N LEU A 188 -25.83 18.14 29.27
CA LEU A 188 -26.59 18.10 30.52
C LEU A 188 -26.28 19.29 31.42
N ASN A 189 -25.00 19.65 31.56
CA ASN A 189 -24.56 20.82 32.32
C ASN A 189 -25.13 22.12 31.72
N GLY A 190 -25.04 22.29 30.41
CA GLY A 190 -25.62 23.46 29.72
C GLY A 190 -27.14 23.56 29.90
N LYS A 191 -27.84 22.42 29.85
CA LYS A 191 -29.29 22.38 30.12
C LYS A 191 -29.61 22.80 31.56
N GLN A 192 -28.78 22.43 32.53
CA GLN A 192 -28.97 22.81 33.93
C GLN A 192 -28.73 24.31 34.13
N GLN A 193 -27.62 24.85 33.59
CA GLN A 193 -27.33 26.29 33.63
C GLN A 193 -28.47 27.13 33.03
N LEU A 194 -29.03 26.70 31.90
CA LEU A 194 -30.17 27.38 31.27
C LEU A 194 -31.43 27.37 32.16
N LYS A 195 -31.67 26.30 32.92
CA LYS A 195 -32.78 26.24 33.87
C LYS A 195 -32.56 27.21 35.03
N ASP A 196 -31.33 27.29 35.52
CA ASP A 196 -30.99 28.16 36.66
C ASP A 196 -31.09 29.64 36.25
N ILE A 197 -30.59 30.02 35.06
CA ILE A 197 -30.77 31.36 34.49
C ILE A 197 -32.25 31.72 34.34
N ARG A 198 -33.10 30.81 33.85
CA ARG A 198 -34.55 31.08 33.72
C ARG A 198 -35.21 31.35 35.07
N LYS A 199 -34.81 30.61 36.11
CA LYS A 199 -35.31 30.84 37.48
C LYS A 199 -34.86 32.20 38.02
N GLU A 200 -33.59 32.57 37.81
CA GLU A 200 -33.05 33.87 38.24
C GLU A 200 -33.74 35.04 37.55
N GLN A 201 -34.10 34.88 36.27
CA GLN A 201 -34.77 35.94 35.49
C GLN A 201 -36.26 36.11 35.81
N ASN A 202 -36.85 35.32 36.74
CA ASN A 202 -38.30 35.32 37.02
C ASN A 202 -39.16 35.21 35.74
N ALA A 203 -38.60 34.60 34.69
CA ALA A 203 -39.30 34.33 33.45
C ALA A 203 -40.13 33.07 33.64
N ASN A 204 -41.31 33.22 34.24
CA ASN A 204 -42.38 32.22 34.22
C ASN A 204 -43.08 32.22 32.87
#